data_AF-A0A5E4FM02-F1
#
_entry.id   AF-A0A5E4FM02-F1
#
_cell.length_a   1.000
_cell.length_b   1.000
_cell.length_c   1.000
_cell.angle_alpha   90.00
_cell.angle_beta   90.00
_cell.angle_gamma   90.00
#
_symmetry.space_group_name_H-M   'P 1'
#
loop_
_entity.id
_entity.type
_entity.pdbx_description
1 polymer ?
#
loop_
_entity_poly.entity_id
_entity_poly.type
_entity_poly.pdbx_seq_one_letter_code
_entity_poly.pdbx_strand_id
1 'polypeptide(L)' 'SATDRHSTSGYFTFVGVNLVTWRSKKQKMVSRSSAEAEYRGMAHGVCELLWLRRLLRDLGF' A
#
# COMPACT_ATOMS: atom_id res chain seq x y z
N SER A 1 -6.78 24.72 2.74
CA SER A 1 -7.76 23.97 3.57
C SER A 1 -7.08 22.82 4.28
N ALA A 2 -7.57 22.40 5.46
CA ALA A 2 -6.93 21.39 6.33
C ALA A 2 -6.60 20.03 5.67
N THR A 3 -7.12 19.78 4.46
CA THR A 3 -6.89 18.60 3.62
C THR A 3 -5.56 18.57 2.86
N ASP A 4 -4.79 19.66 2.79
CA ASP A 4 -3.51 19.72 2.05
C ASP A 4 -2.32 19.05 2.78
N ARG A 5 -2.46 18.74 4.08
CA ARG A 5 -1.38 18.12 4.89
C ARG A 5 -1.35 16.59 4.86
N HIS A 6 -2.25 15.96 4.11
CA HIS A 6 -2.33 14.51 4.07
C HIS A 6 -1.53 13.98 2.89
N SER A 7 -0.43 13.29 3.19
CA SER A 7 0.39 12.62 2.19
C SER A 7 -0.45 11.63 1.37
N THR A 8 -0.22 11.61 0.07
CA THR A 8 -0.76 10.58 -0.83
C THR A 8 0.29 9.48 -0.92
N SER A 9 -0.05 8.27 -0.48
CA SER A 9 0.82 7.12 -0.65
C SER A 9 0.19 6.17 -1.65
N GLY A 10 1.00 5.73 -2.59
CA GLY A 10 0.63 4.69 -3.53
C GLY A 10 1.57 3.51 -3.45
N TYR A 11 1.07 2.35 -3.79
CA TYR A 11 1.86 1.15 -4.00
C TYR A 11 1.26 0.34 -5.14
N PHE A 12 2.08 -0.50 -5.74
CA PHE A 12 1.70 -1.43 -6.78
C PHE A 12 2.30 -2.79 -6.45
N THR A 13 1.62 -3.86 -6.83
CA THR A 13 2.10 -5.23 -6.62
C THR A 13 2.09 -6.00 -7.94
N PHE A 14 3.24 -6.59 -8.25
CA PHE A 14 3.41 -7.50 -9.37
C PHE A 14 3.34 -8.95 -8.89
N VAL A 15 2.71 -9.81 -9.70
CA VAL A 15 2.82 -11.26 -9.59
C VAL A 15 3.53 -11.75 -10.85
N GLY A 16 4.81 -12.08 -10.71
CA GLY A 16 5.69 -12.30 -11.86
C GLY A 16 5.84 -11.02 -12.69
N VAL A 17 5.49 -11.10 -13.97
CA VAL A 17 5.51 -9.95 -14.91
C VAL A 17 4.18 -9.18 -14.97
N ASN A 18 3.15 -9.62 -14.26
CA ASN A 18 1.81 -9.03 -14.34
C ASN A 18 1.56 -8.06 -13.18
N LEU A 19 1.12 -6.85 -13.49
CA LEU A 19 0.64 -5.89 -12.49
C LEU A 19 -0.75 -6.32 -12.01
N VAL A 20 -0.84 -6.79 -10.77
CA VAL A 20 -2.09 -7.34 -10.21
C VAL A 20 -2.85 -6.31 -9.40
N THR A 21 -2.15 -5.42 -8.70
CA THR A 21 -2.80 -4.35 -7.94
C THR A 21 -2.04 -3.03 -8.09
N TRP A 22 -2.79 -1.94 -8.18
CA TRP A 22 -2.28 -0.59 -8.03
C TRP A 22 -3.24 0.19 -7.15
N ARG A 23 -2.71 0.90 -6.17
CA ARG A 23 -3.49 1.76 -5.28
C ARG A 23 -2.79 3.08 -5.11
N SER A 24 -3.57 4.15 -5.19
CA SER A 24 -3.16 5.49 -4.74
C SER A 24 -4.20 5.97 -3.74
N LYS A 25 -3.79 6.16 -2.48
CA LYS A 25 -4.70 6.56 -1.41
C LYS A 25 -4.12 7.73 -0.63
N LYS A 26 -4.94 8.77 -0.48
CA LYS A 26 -4.67 9.86 0.45
C LYS A 26 -4.78 9.32 1.88
N GLN A 27 -3.71 9.43 2.67
CA GLN A 27 -3.70 8.89 4.03
C GLN A 27 -4.79 9.57 4.87
N LYS A 28 -5.58 8.81 5.63
CA LYS A 28 -6.67 9.34 6.46
C LYS A 28 -6.15 10.12 7.68
N MET A 29 -4.91 9.85 8.08
CA MET A 29 -4.25 10.48 9.22
C MET A 29 -3.15 11.42 8.73
N VAL A 30 -3.01 12.57 9.41
CA VAL A 30 -1.88 13.48 9.18
C VAL A 30 -0.63 12.82 9.74
N SER A 31 0.37 12.62 8.89
CA SER A 31 1.69 12.14 9.31
C SER A 31 2.45 13.30 9.95
N ARG A 32 3.16 13.04 11.06
CA ARG A 32 3.97 14.06 11.72
C ARG A 32 5.33 14.22 11.05
N SER A 33 5.72 13.28 10.20
CA SER A 33 6.91 13.32 9.35
C SER A 33 6.69 12.55 8.03
N SER A 34 7.53 12.80 7.02
CA SER A 34 7.54 12.03 5.77
C SER A 34 7.90 10.56 6.00
N ALA A 35 8.90 10.30 6.84
CA ALA A 35 9.30 8.94 7.20
C ALA A 35 8.15 8.13 7.81
N GLU A 36 7.38 8.73 8.72
CA GLU A 36 6.18 8.09 9.28
C GLU A 36 5.14 7.78 8.20
N ALA A 37 4.93 8.70 7.25
CA ALA A 37 4.03 8.49 6.12
C ALA A 37 4.49 7.32 5.24
N GLU A 38 5.79 7.23 4.94
CA GLU A 38 6.40 6.15 4.15
C GLU A 38 6.29 4.80 4.85
N TYR A 39 6.64 4.73 6.15
CA TYR A 39 6.52 3.49 6.93
C TYR A 39 5.08 2.98 7.01
N ARG A 40 4.10 3.87 7.18
CA ARG A 40 2.68 3.49 7.15
C ARG A 40 2.27 2.97 5.78
N GLY A 41 2.70 3.64 4.71
CA GLY A 41 2.48 3.18 3.33
C GLY A 41 3.06 1.79 3.08
N MET A 42 4.30 1.55 3.51
CA MET A 42 4.97 0.26 3.42
C MET A 42 4.26 -0.82 4.22
N ALA A 43 3.85 -0.55 5.46
CA ALA A 43 3.13 -1.51 6.29
C ALA A 43 1.81 -1.95 5.63
N HIS A 44 1.06 -1.01 5.05
CA HIS A 44 -0.14 -1.33 4.28
C HIS A 44 0.16 -2.17 3.02
N GLY A 45 1.20 -1.80 2.27
CA GLY A 45 1.63 -2.55 1.09
C GLY A 45 2.06 -3.99 1.43
N VAL A 46 2.81 -4.18 2.52
CA VAL A 46 3.24 -5.51 3.00
C VAL A 46 2.04 -6.35 3.44
N CYS A 47 1.07 -5.78 4.16
CA CYS A 47 -0.15 -6.49 4.54
C CYS A 47 -0.94 -6.98 3.31
N GLU A 48 -1.12 -6.14 2.29
CA GLU A 48 -1.79 -6.56 1.06
C GLU A 48 -0.96 -7.60 0.28
N LEU A 49 0.36 -7.48 0.25
CA LEU A 49 1.24 -8.48 -0.37
C LEU A 49 1.14 -9.84 0.34
N LEU A 50 1.14 -9.87 1.67
CA LEU A 50 0.98 -11.10 2.45
C LEU A 50 -0.40 -11.74 2.21
N TRP A 51 -1.44 -10.90 2.12
CA TRP A 51 -2.79 -11.36 1.79
C TRP A 51 -2.85 -11.95 0.38
N LEU A 52 -2.28 -11.25 -0.63
CA LEU A 52 -2.19 -11.74 -2.00
C LEU A 52 -1.39 -13.04 -2.09
N ARG A 53 -0.26 -13.14 -1.40
CA ARG A 53 0.54 -14.37 -1.34
C ARG A 53 -0.27 -15.54 -0.76
N ARG A 54 -1.04 -15.29 0.29
CA ARG A 54 -1.90 -16.31 0.88
C ARG A 54 -3.03 -16.71 -0.07
N LEU A 55 -3.66 -15.73 -0.71
CA LEU A 55 -4.71 -15.97 -1.71
C LEU A 55 -4.20 -16.81 -2.89
N LEU A 56 -3.03 -16.48 -3.43
CA LEU A 56 -2.40 -17.24 -4.52
C LEU A 56 -2.13 -18.68 -4.11
N ARG A 57 -1.61 -18.90 -2.90
CA ARG A 57 -1.40 -20.25 -2.34
C ARG A 57 -2.72 -21.02 -2.22
N ASP A 58 -3.77 -20.38 -1.75
CA ASP A 58 -5.10 -21.00 -1.60
C ASP A 58 -5.74 -21.32 -2.97
N LEU A 59 -5.37 -20.58 -4.03
CA LEU A 59 -5.75 -20.84 -5.42
C LEU A 59 -4.88 -21.90 -6.13
N GLY A 60 -3.86 -22.44 -5.45
CA GLY A 60 -2.97 -23.47 -6.00
C GLY A 60 -1.81 -22.94 -6.84
N PHE A 61 -1.47 -21.66 -6.72
CA PHE A 61 -0.26 -21.06 -7.27
C PHE A 61 0.90 -21.05 -6.27
#